data_AF-T1AF56-F1
#
_entry.id   AF-T1AF56-F1
#
_cell.length_a   1.000
_cell.length_b   1.000
_cell.length_c   1.000
_cell.angle_alpha   90.00
_cell.angle_beta   90.00
_cell.angle_gamma   90.00
#
_symmetry.space_group_name_H-M   'P 1'
#
loop_
_entity.id
_entity.type
_entity.pdbx_description
1 polymer ?
#
loop_
_entity_poly.entity_id
_entity_poly.type
_entity_poly.pdbx_seq_one_letter_code
_entity_poly.pdbx_strand_id
1 'polypeptide(L)'
;MHWDLNHFVVLKQATAKMLVIHDPAQGVRRMRIEEASRHFTGVALELWPAARFKAQKARQSISIQGLMGDVHGLKRGLTQVLLLALALEGLVLLGPFYLQWVIDQVLVTHDASLLGVLVLGFLLLTVFQVVVTAMRAWSIVWISATLSVQWVGNLFGHLLHLPLAFFEKRHIGDVVSRFGSVQTIQRTLTTQFVGAALDGLMSIITLVVMAFYSVPLTGLVLAAFAVYALLRWGIFRPLRRVTEDHLVYAARQQSDLLESIRGMQPLKLANQQDQRRARYA
;
A
#
# COMPACT_ATOMS: atom_id res chain seq x y z
N MET A 1 20.17 2.08 -26.04
CA MET A 1 21.16 3.19 -26.18
C MET A 1 21.87 3.36 -24.86
N HIS A 2 23.19 3.54 -24.88
CA HIS A 2 23.97 3.79 -23.67
C HIS A 2 23.91 5.28 -23.29
N TRP A 3 23.59 5.54 -22.03
CA TRP A 3 23.12 6.83 -21.51
C TRP A 3 23.99 7.28 -20.33
N ASP A 4 24.48 8.53 -20.40
CA ASP A 4 25.28 9.20 -19.36
C ASP A 4 26.47 8.38 -18.83
N LEU A 5 27.04 7.53 -19.69
CA LEU A 5 28.12 6.59 -19.36
C LEU A 5 27.82 5.66 -18.16
N ASN A 6 26.54 5.45 -17.84
CA ASN A 6 26.13 4.79 -16.61
C ASN A 6 25.19 3.60 -16.87
N HIS A 7 24.23 3.75 -17.78
CA HIS A 7 23.21 2.71 -17.98
C HIS A 7 22.66 2.68 -19.42
N PHE A 8 21.83 1.68 -19.73
CA PHE A 8 21.15 1.56 -21.02
C PHE A 8 19.68 1.99 -20.92
N VAL A 9 19.22 2.79 -21.89
CA VAL A 9 17.81 3.14 -22.08
C VAL A 9 17.26 2.49 -23.35
N VAL A 10 15.96 2.21 -23.37
CA VAL A 10 15.28 1.61 -24.53
C VAL A 10 14.60 2.71 -25.34
N LEU A 11 14.99 2.87 -26.60
CA LEU A 11 14.30 3.75 -27.53
C LEU A 11 13.00 3.07 -27.97
N LYS A 12 11.85 3.70 -27.74
CA LYS A 12 10.56 3.19 -28.23
C LYS A 12 10.13 3.87 -29.53
N GLN A 13 10.32 5.18 -29.62
CA GLN A 13 9.88 5.96 -30.79
C GLN A 13 10.79 7.16 -30.97
N ALA A 14 11.17 7.44 -32.22
CA ALA A 14 11.89 8.65 -32.60
C ALA A 14 11.10 9.39 -33.69
N THR A 15 10.84 10.67 -33.45
CA THR A 15 10.25 11.61 -34.40
C THR A 15 11.28 12.71 -34.69
N ALA A 16 11.15 13.44 -35.79
CA ALA A 16 12.09 14.50 -36.20
C ALA A 16 12.45 15.55 -35.12
N LYS A 17 11.60 15.76 -34.10
CA LYS A 17 11.87 16.71 -33.00
C LYS A 17 11.96 16.07 -31.62
N MET A 18 11.44 14.85 -31.44
CA MET A 18 11.18 14.26 -30.13
C MET A 18 11.55 12.79 -30.08
N LEU A 19 12.18 12.37 -28.99
CA LEU A 19 12.43 10.98 -28.65
C LEU A 19 11.55 10.53 -27.49
N VAL A 20 11.03 9.31 -27.58
CA VAL A 20 10.38 8.60 -26.47
C VAL A 20 11.29 7.46 -26.03
N ILE A 21 11.91 7.64 -24.87
CA ILE A 21 12.79 6.65 -24.25
C ILE A 21 12.13 6.04 -23.02
N HIS A 22 12.39 4.76 -22.80
CA HIS A 22 12.09 4.06 -21.56
C HIS A 22 13.39 3.94 -20.78
N ASP A 23 13.50 4.76 -19.74
CA ASP A 23 14.60 4.74 -18.78
C ASP A 23 14.27 3.74 -17.65
N PRO A 24 15.13 2.75 -17.37
CA PRO A 24 14.91 1.82 -16.27
C PRO A 24 14.89 2.46 -14.88
N ALA A 25 15.53 3.62 -14.69
CA ALA A 25 15.57 4.36 -13.44
C ALA A 25 14.42 5.37 -13.28
N GLN A 26 13.96 5.98 -14.38
CA GLN A 26 12.96 7.07 -14.33
C GLN A 26 11.66 6.78 -15.10
N GLY A 27 11.55 5.63 -15.75
CA GLY A 27 10.40 5.26 -16.57
C GLY A 27 10.35 5.97 -17.93
N VAL A 28 9.15 6.29 -18.41
CA VAL A 28 8.97 6.84 -19.77
C VAL A 28 9.30 8.32 -19.79
N ARG A 29 10.31 8.71 -20.60
CA ARG A 29 10.68 10.11 -20.82
C ARG A 29 10.45 10.52 -22.27
N ARG A 30 9.99 11.76 -22.43
CA ARG A 30 9.84 12.44 -23.73
C ARG A 30 10.75 13.65 -23.72
N MET A 31 11.72 13.67 -24.63
CA MET A 31 12.72 14.74 -24.70
C MET A 31 13.01 15.10 -26.14
N ARG A 32 13.56 16.31 -26.34
CA ARG A 32 13.98 16.76 -27.66
C ARG A 32 15.24 16.02 -28.10
N ILE A 33 15.43 15.85 -29.40
CA ILE A 33 16.64 15.20 -29.96
C ILE A 33 17.92 15.90 -29.50
N GLU A 34 17.92 17.23 -29.47
CA GLU A 34 19.07 18.05 -29.04
C GLU A 34 19.49 17.72 -27.60
N GLU A 35 18.51 17.48 -26.73
CA GLU A 35 18.73 17.15 -25.33
C GLU A 35 19.19 15.69 -25.20
N ALA A 36 18.53 14.77 -25.91
CA ALA A 36 18.93 13.37 -25.95
C ALA A 36 20.38 13.17 -26.46
N SER A 37 20.80 13.97 -27.43
CA SER A 37 22.15 13.91 -28.01
C SER A 37 23.24 14.23 -26.99
N ARG A 38 22.96 15.00 -25.94
CA ARG A 38 23.94 15.33 -24.89
C ARG A 38 24.20 14.17 -23.94
N HIS A 39 23.21 13.31 -23.77
CA HIS A 39 23.26 12.16 -22.88
C HIS A 39 23.64 10.87 -23.60
N PHE A 40 23.45 10.83 -24.92
CA PHE A 40 23.77 9.68 -25.75
C PHE A 40 25.29 9.58 -25.96
N THR A 41 25.84 8.45 -25.54
CA THR A 41 27.30 8.21 -25.56
C THR A 41 27.81 7.67 -26.91
N GLY A 42 26.94 7.58 -27.92
CA GLY A 42 27.28 7.02 -29.24
C GLY A 42 27.08 5.51 -29.38
N VAL A 43 26.88 4.78 -28.28
CA VAL A 43 26.71 3.32 -28.31
C VAL A 43 25.23 2.94 -28.35
N ALA A 44 24.79 2.38 -29.47
CA ALA A 44 23.45 1.81 -29.64
C ALA A 44 23.53 0.30 -29.91
N LEU A 45 22.66 -0.45 -29.24
CA LEU A 45 22.45 -1.86 -29.52
C LEU A 45 21.11 -1.99 -30.23
N GLU A 46 21.15 -2.55 -31.43
CA GLU A 46 19.96 -2.89 -32.19
C GLU A 46 19.68 -4.39 -32.03
N LEU A 47 18.43 -4.72 -31.75
CA LEU A 47 18.00 -6.09 -31.47
C LEU A 47 16.87 -6.45 -32.43
N TRP A 48 17.11 -7.46 -33.26
CA TRP A 48 16.11 -8.02 -34.16
C TRP A 48 15.80 -9.46 -33.74
N PRO A 49 14.52 -9.88 -33.78
CA PRO A 49 14.17 -11.27 -33.50
C PRO A 49 14.79 -12.17 -34.57
N ALA A 50 15.59 -13.16 -34.16
CA ALA A 50 16.09 -14.19 -35.06
C ALA A 50 14.94 -15.06 -35.59
N ALA A 51 15.12 -15.77 -36.71
CA ALA A 51 14.09 -16.65 -37.29
C ALA A 51 13.60 -17.76 -36.32
N ARG A 52 14.40 -18.11 -35.31
CA ARG A 52 14.06 -19.07 -34.25
C ARG A 52 13.46 -18.42 -32.99
N PHE A 53 13.33 -17.10 -32.96
CA PHE A 53 12.78 -16.38 -31.81
C PHE A 53 11.29 -16.67 -31.68
N LYS A 54 10.92 -17.42 -30.65
CA LYS A 54 9.52 -17.58 -30.24
C LYS A 54 9.22 -16.61 -29.11
N ALA A 55 8.26 -15.73 -29.33
CA ALA A 55 7.77 -14.83 -28.29
C ALA A 55 7.14 -15.64 -27.15
N GLN A 56 7.90 -15.86 -26.08
CA GLN A 56 7.35 -16.39 -24.83
C GLN A 56 6.80 -15.24 -24.00
N LYS A 57 5.51 -15.32 -23.66
CA LYS A 57 4.96 -14.56 -22.54
C LYS A 57 5.42 -15.24 -21.26
N ALA A 58 6.67 -15.04 -20.86
CA ALA A 58 7.15 -15.41 -19.53
C ALA A 58 6.55 -14.44 -18.51
N ARG A 59 5.22 -14.48 -18.33
CA ARG A 59 4.59 -13.87 -17.17
C ARG A 59 4.81 -14.85 -16.05
N GLN A 60 5.94 -14.72 -15.34
CA GLN A 60 6.07 -15.33 -14.02
C GLN A 60 5.10 -14.57 -13.11
N SER A 61 3.80 -14.90 -13.20
CA SER A 61 2.84 -14.49 -12.19
C SER A 61 3.18 -15.30 -10.96
N ILE A 62 3.96 -14.69 -10.06
CA ILE A 62 4.17 -15.25 -8.75
C ILE A 62 2.79 -15.26 -8.08
N SER A 63 2.21 -16.45 -7.92
CA SER A 63 0.93 -16.58 -7.24
C SER A 63 1.11 -16.15 -5.79
N ILE A 64 0.25 -15.24 -5.32
CA ILE A 64 0.23 -14.83 -3.91
C ILE A 64 0.00 -16.07 -3.03
N GLN A 65 -0.76 -17.06 -3.50
CA GLN A 65 -0.94 -18.35 -2.82
C GLN A 65 0.37 -19.16 -2.76
N GLY A 66 1.20 -19.09 -3.80
CA GLY A 66 2.53 -19.71 -3.81
C GLY A 66 3.53 -19.02 -2.88
N LEU A 67 3.34 -17.74 -2.56
CA LEU A 67 4.09 -17.04 -1.51
C LEU A 67 3.54 -17.29 -0.10
N MET A 68 2.22 -17.47 0.00
CA MET A 68 1.50 -17.68 1.26
C MET A 68 1.83 -19.01 1.93
N GLY A 69 2.03 -20.07 1.13
CA GLY A 69 2.01 -21.44 1.66
C GLY A 69 0.65 -21.78 2.27
N ASP A 70 0.58 -22.88 3.03
CA ASP A 70 -0.63 -23.24 3.78
C ASP A 70 -0.76 -22.37 5.03
N VAL A 71 -1.65 -21.38 4.94
CA VAL A 71 -1.93 -20.46 6.04
C VAL A 71 -3.20 -20.90 6.76
N HIS A 72 -3.06 -21.35 8.00
CA HIS A 72 -4.17 -21.86 8.79
C HIS A 72 -4.85 -20.73 9.57
N GLY A 73 -6.20 -20.75 9.60
CA GLY A 73 -7.01 -19.84 10.42
C GLY A 73 -7.45 -18.54 9.74
N LEU A 74 -6.94 -18.22 8.55
CA LEU A 74 -7.33 -16.99 7.81
C LEU A 74 -8.84 -16.92 7.56
N LYS A 75 -9.45 -18.01 7.07
CA LYS A 75 -10.88 -18.04 6.75
C LYS A 75 -11.74 -17.80 7.98
N ARG A 76 -11.44 -18.47 9.10
CA ARG A 76 -12.18 -18.36 10.37
C ARG A 76 -12.03 -16.97 11.00
N GLY A 77 -10.82 -16.41 10.95
CA GLY A 77 -10.58 -15.05 11.41
C GLY A 77 -11.35 -14.02 10.57
N LEU A 78 -11.32 -14.18 9.24
CA LEU A 78 -12.00 -13.26 8.34
C LEU A 78 -13.53 -13.30 8.54
N THR A 79 -14.13 -14.47 8.71
CA THR A 79 -15.56 -14.57 9.04
C THR A 79 -15.89 -13.95 10.39
N GLN A 80 -15.04 -14.11 11.41
CA GLN A 80 -15.25 -13.45 12.71
C GLN A 80 -15.24 -11.92 12.59
N VAL A 81 -14.25 -11.36 11.88
CA VAL A 81 -14.17 -9.90 11.66
C VAL A 81 -15.36 -9.41 10.84
N LEU A 82 -15.79 -10.17 9.85
CA LEU A 82 -16.96 -9.85 9.03
C LEU A 82 -18.24 -9.80 9.88
N LEU A 83 -18.46 -10.79 10.75
CA LEU A 83 -19.63 -10.82 11.65
C LEU A 83 -19.63 -9.63 12.62
N LEU A 84 -18.48 -9.29 13.20
CA LEU A 84 -18.36 -8.12 14.07
C LEU A 84 -18.61 -6.81 13.31
N ALA A 85 -18.11 -6.71 12.07
CA ALA A 85 -18.36 -5.55 11.22
C ALA A 85 -19.85 -5.41 10.85
N LEU A 86 -20.53 -6.52 10.52
CA LEU A 86 -21.97 -6.50 10.25
C LEU A 86 -22.79 -6.10 11.49
N ALA A 87 -22.40 -6.58 12.67
CA ALA A 87 -23.04 -6.18 13.92
C ALA A 87 -22.88 -4.68 14.20
N LEU A 88 -21.68 -4.12 13.94
CA LEU A 88 -21.43 -2.68 14.04
C LEU A 88 -22.27 -1.89 13.04
N GLU A 89 -22.37 -2.36 11.79
CA GLU A 89 -23.17 -1.69 10.78
C GLU A 89 -24.63 -1.63 11.20
N GLY A 90 -25.18 -2.73 11.75
CA GLY A 90 -26.51 -2.74 12.33
C GLY A 90 -26.69 -1.71 13.45
N LEU A 91 -25.73 -1.59 14.38
CA LEU A 91 -25.76 -0.59 15.46
C LEU A 91 -25.70 0.85 14.93
N VAL A 92 -24.88 1.12 13.92
CA VAL A 92 -24.76 2.44 13.30
C VAL A 92 -26.08 2.83 12.64
N LEU A 93 -26.73 1.89 11.96
CA LEU A 93 -28.04 2.11 11.34
C LEU A 93 -29.16 2.36 12.36
N LEU A 94 -29.02 1.95 13.62
CA LEU A 94 -29.96 2.30 14.69
C LEU A 94 -29.86 3.78 15.11
N GLY A 95 -28.73 4.45 14.86
CA GLY A 95 -28.50 5.85 15.23
C GLY A 95 -29.54 6.84 14.67
N PRO A 96 -29.82 6.83 13.35
CA PRO A 96 -30.88 7.64 12.75
C PRO A 96 -32.27 7.41 13.36
N PHE A 97 -32.65 6.15 13.62
CA PHE A 97 -33.93 5.81 14.26
C PHE A 97 -34.02 6.36 15.69
N TYR A 98 -32.90 6.29 16.44
CA TYR A 98 -32.83 6.89 17.76
C TYR A 98 -33.08 8.41 17.69
N LEU A 99 -32.42 9.11 16.77
CA LEU A 99 -32.62 10.54 16.60
C LEU A 99 -34.07 10.88 16.23
N GLN A 100 -34.68 10.07 15.36
CA GLN A 100 -36.08 10.20 14.99
C GLN A 100 -37.02 10.05 16.21
N TRP A 101 -36.82 9.03 17.04
CA TRP A 101 -37.66 8.84 18.25
C TRP A 101 -37.50 9.96 19.26
N VAL A 102 -36.28 10.47 19.46
CA VAL A 102 -36.03 11.58 20.37
C VAL A 102 -36.73 12.86 19.90
N ILE A 103 -36.63 13.18 18.60
CA ILE A 103 -37.23 14.39 18.03
C ILE A 103 -38.76 14.25 17.99
N ASP A 104 -39.27 13.16 17.42
CA ASP A 104 -40.70 13.05 17.08
C ASP A 104 -41.56 12.66 18.28
N GLN A 105 -41.06 11.84 19.22
CA GLN A 105 -41.85 11.35 20.35
C GLN A 105 -41.57 12.07 21.66
N VAL A 106 -40.30 12.36 21.97
CA VAL A 106 -39.94 12.97 23.26
C VAL A 106 -40.08 14.48 23.24
N LEU A 107 -39.47 15.15 22.26
CA LEU A 107 -39.51 16.62 22.20
C LEU A 107 -40.93 17.15 21.98
N VAL A 108 -41.74 16.47 21.18
CA VAL A 108 -43.12 16.87 20.91
C VAL A 108 -44.02 16.65 22.14
N THR A 109 -43.88 15.50 22.82
CA THR A 109 -44.76 15.11 23.94
C THR A 109 -44.31 15.67 25.31
N HIS A 110 -43.11 16.26 25.40
CA HIS A 110 -42.50 16.74 26.66
C HIS A 110 -42.38 15.67 27.76
N ASP A 111 -42.28 14.39 27.38
CA ASP A 111 -42.21 13.29 28.35
C ASP A 111 -40.78 13.06 28.86
N ALA A 112 -40.49 13.64 30.03
CA ALA A 112 -39.19 13.51 30.69
C ALA A 112 -38.85 12.07 31.12
N SER A 113 -39.86 11.22 31.34
CA SER A 113 -39.65 9.83 31.73
C SER A 113 -39.19 8.98 30.54
N LEU A 114 -39.81 9.19 29.37
CA LEU A 114 -39.42 8.54 28.12
C LEU A 114 -38.05 9.01 27.64
N LEU A 115 -37.72 10.30 27.85
CA LEU A 115 -36.38 10.83 27.61
C LEU A 115 -35.31 10.10 28.43
N GLY A 116 -35.55 9.90 29.73
CA GLY A 116 -34.59 9.22 30.62
C GLY A 116 -34.30 7.78 30.18
N VAL A 117 -35.33 7.04 29.76
CA VAL A 117 -35.18 5.67 29.25
C VAL A 117 -34.41 5.65 27.92
N LEU A 118 -34.72 6.56 27.00
CA LEU A 118 -34.00 6.66 25.72
C LEU A 118 -32.52 7.02 25.90
N VAL A 119 -32.21 7.98 26.78
CA VAL A 119 -30.83 8.38 27.07
C VAL A 119 -30.05 7.21 27.67
N LEU A 120 -30.62 6.48 28.63
CA LEU A 120 -29.98 5.30 29.21
C LEU A 120 -29.78 4.19 28.16
N GLY A 121 -30.78 3.96 27.30
CA GLY A 121 -30.69 3.01 26.20
C GLY A 121 -29.59 3.37 25.20
N PHE A 122 -29.46 4.65 24.85
CA PHE A 122 -28.42 5.13 23.95
C PHE A 122 -27.02 5.06 24.58
N LEU A 123 -26.89 5.36 25.87
CA LEU A 123 -25.64 5.16 26.60
C LEU A 123 -25.21 3.70 26.52
N LEU A 124 -26.13 2.76 26.79
CA LEU A 124 -25.86 1.32 26.72
C LEU A 124 -25.49 0.88 25.30
N LEU A 125 -26.22 1.35 24.28
CA LEU A 125 -25.95 1.06 22.87
C LEU A 125 -24.58 1.58 22.45
N THR A 126 -24.21 2.79 22.87
CA THR A 126 -22.90 3.39 22.59
C THR A 126 -21.77 2.61 23.26
N VAL A 127 -21.94 2.23 24.53
CA VAL A 127 -20.97 1.38 25.23
C VAL A 127 -20.82 0.04 24.51
N PHE A 128 -21.92 -0.59 24.10
CA PHE A 128 -21.89 -1.83 23.35
C PHE A 128 -21.17 -1.67 22.00
N GLN A 129 -21.43 -0.58 21.27
CA GLN A 129 -20.74 -0.26 20.02
C GLN A 129 -19.23 -0.11 20.22
N VAL A 130 -18.79 0.56 21.29
CA VAL A 130 -17.37 0.69 21.64
C VAL A 130 -16.74 -0.67 21.93
N VAL A 131 -17.43 -1.54 22.69
CA VAL A 131 -16.96 -2.90 22.99
C VAL A 131 -16.82 -3.73 21.72
N VAL A 132 -17.83 -3.76 20.85
CA VAL A 132 -17.77 -4.51 19.59
C VAL A 132 -16.68 -3.95 18.66
N THR A 133 -16.49 -2.63 18.64
CA THR A 133 -15.42 -1.97 17.87
C THR A 133 -14.05 -2.41 18.38
N ALA A 134 -13.84 -2.44 19.70
CA ALA A 134 -12.62 -2.94 20.32
C ALA A 134 -12.39 -4.43 20.01
N MET A 135 -13.43 -5.27 20.09
CA MET A 135 -13.35 -6.69 19.73
C MET A 135 -12.98 -6.89 18.26
N ARG A 136 -13.53 -6.08 17.34
CA ARG A 136 -13.19 -6.12 15.91
C ARG A 136 -11.72 -5.73 15.70
N ALA A 137 -11.28 -4.63 16.31
CA ALA A 137 -9.90 -4.17 16.21
C ALA A 137 -8.92 -5.21 16.77
N TRP A 138 -9.21 -5.78 17.94
CA TRP A 138 -8.43 -6.87 18.53
C TRP A 138 -8.35 -8.08 17.61
N SER A 139 -9.48 -8.48 17.01
CA SER A 139 -9.54 -9.61 16.08
C SER A 139 -8.65 -9.38 14.85
N ILE A 140 -8.68 -8.17 14.27
CA ILE A 140 -7.82 -7.81 13.14
C ILE A 140 -6.34 -7.87 13.54
N VAL A 141 -5.97 -7.33 14.69
CA VAL A 141 -4.59 -7.37 15.20
C VAL A 141 -4.14 -8.82 15.40
N TRP A 142 -4.95 -9.64 16.07
CA TRP A 142 -4.65 -11.04 16.34
C TRP A 142 -4.45 -11.85 15.06
N ILE A 143 -5.34 -11.69 14.08
CA ILE A 143 -5.23 -12.35 12.78
C ILE A 143 -3.97 -11.88 12.06
N SER A 144 -3.74 -10.57 11.99
CA SER A 144 -2.57 -10.02 11.29
C SER A 144 -1.23 -10.49 11.88
N ALA A 145 -1.14 -10.57 13.22
CA ALA A 145 0.05 -11.06 13.92
C ALA A 145 0.28 -12.56 13.66
N THR A 146 -0.78 -13.36 13.78
CA THR A 146 -0.69 -14.82 13.55
C THR A 146 -0.28 -15.14 12.11
N LEU A 147 -0.90 -14.47 11.14
CA LEU A 147 -0.56 -14.63 9.72
C LEU A 147 0.89 -14.19 9.45
N SER A 148 1.33 -13.08 10.06
CA SER A 148 2.70 -12.60 9.92
C SER A 148 3.72 -13.63 10.43
N VAL A 149 3.47 -14.27 11.58
CA VAL A 149 4.39 -15.29 12.13
C VAL A 149 4.44 -16.53 11.24
N GLN A 150 3.29 -17.04 10.78
CA GLN A 150 3.25 -18.21 9.89
C GLN A 150 3.99 -17.94 8.57
N TRP A 151 3.80 -16.76 7.98
CA TRP A 151 4.46 -16.41 6.72
C TRP A 151 5.96 -16.21 6.87
N VAL A 152 6.39 -15.49 7.92
CA VAL A 152 7.81 -15.30 8.19
C VAL A 152 8.48 -16.66 8.40
N GLY A 153 7.81 -17.59 9.12
CA GLY A 153 8.26 -18.97 9.26
C GLY A 153 8.35 -19.72 7.93
N ASN A 154 7.32 -19.68 7.10
CA ASN A 154 7.30 -20.33 5.78
C ASN A 154 8.36 -19.77 4.84
N LEU A 155 8.53 -18.45 4.79
CA LEU A 155 9.52 -17.77 3.96
C LEU A 155 10.95 -18.10 4.41
N PHE A 156 11.17 -18.10 5.73
CA PHE A 156 12.45 -18.49 6.31
C PHE A 156 12.75 -19.96 6.05
N GLY A 157 11.77 -20.84 6.22
CA GLY A 157 11.86 -22.25 5.86
C GLY A 157 12.23 -22.44 4.40
N HIS A 158 11.55 -21.75 3.48
CA HIS A 158 11.89 -21.80 2.05
C HIS A 158 13.32 -21.33 1.77
N LEU A 159 13.74 -20.22 2.40
CA LEU A 159 15.10 -19.70 2.28
C LEU A 159 16.14 -20.75 2.68
N LEU A 160 15.93 -21.47 3.78
CA LEU A 160 16.85 -22.52 4.25
C LEU A 160 16.95 -23.74 3.32
N HIS A 161 15.92 -24.00 2.50
CA HIS A 161 15.93 -25.12 1.54
C HIS A 161 16.49 -24.75 0.17
N LEU A 162 16.95 -23.51 -0.04
CA LEU A 162 17.55 -23.10 -1.30
C LEU A 162 18.94 -23.74 -1.50
N PRO A 163 19.29 -24.11 -2.75
CA PRO A 163 20.59 -24.69 -3.04
C PRO A 163 21.73 -23.69 -2.72
N LEU A 164 22.89 -24.19 -2.31
CA LEU A 164 24.05 -23.37 -1.94
C LEU A 164 24.45 -22.34 -3.01
N ALA A 165 24.34 -22.73 -4.29
CA ALA A 165 24.57 -21.84 -5.44
C ALA A 165 23.69 -20.58 -5.46
N PHE A 166 22.56 -20.57 -4.74
CA PHE A 166 21.77 -19.36 -4.54
C PHE A 166 22.53 -18.34 -3.67
N PHE A 167 23.10 -18.80 -2.56
CA PHE A 167 23.79 -17.98 -1.57
C PHE A 167 25.17 -17.51 -2.05
N GLU A 168 25.90 -18.36 -2.78
CA GLU A 168 27.21 -17.99 -3.33
C GLU A 168 27.13 -16.84 -4.34
N LYS A 169 26.00 -16.72 -5.05
CA LYS A 169 25.80 -15.70 -6.11
C LYS A 169 25.23 -14.37 -5.58
N ARG A 170 24.84 -14.26 -4.31
CA ARG A 170 24.19 -13.04 -3.78
C ARG A 170 24.84 -12.56 -2.49
N HIS A 171 24.95 -11.24 -2.36
CA HIS A 171 25.33 -10.61 -1.11
C HIS A 171 24.25 -10.80 -0.04
N ILE A 172 24.67 -11.01 1.20
CA ILE A 172 23.77 -11.14 2.37
C ILE A 172 22.80 -9.95 2.46
N GLY A 173 23.25 -8.73 2.15
CA GLY A 173 22.40 -7.55 2.15
C GLY A 173 21.26 -7.57 1.12
N ASP A 174 21.47 -8.17 -0.05
CA ASP A 174 20.41 -8.34 -1.06
C ASP A 174 19.36 -9.35 -0.58
N VAL A 175 19.79 -10.44 0.06
CA VAL A 175 18.88 -11.43 0.66
C VAL A 175 18.03 -10.81 1.78
N VAL A 176 18.65 -10.07 2.69
CA VAL A 176 17.93 -9.40 3.80
C VAL A 176 16.97 -8.33 3.28
N SER A 177 17.38 -7.52 2.29
CA SER A 177 16.53 -6.50 1.67
C SER A 177 15.30 -7.10 1.00
N ARG A 178 15.48 -8.20 0.26
CA ARG A 178 14.37 -8.93 -0.38
C ARG A 178 13.45 -9.57 0.64
N PHE A 179 14.00 -10.15 1.72
CA PHE A 179 13.21 -10.72 2.81
C PHE A 179 12.29 -9.67 3.46
N GLY A 180 12.84 -8.49 3.80
CA GLY A 180 12.05 -7.38 4.34
C GLY A 180 11.00 -6.83 3.36
N SER A 181 11.34 -6.79 2.07
CA SER A 181 10.39 -6.37 1.02
C SER A 181 9.20 -7.33 0.91
N VAL A 182 9.45 -8.64 0.95
CA VAL A 182 8.38 -9.65 0.95
C VAL A 182 7.50 -9.53 2.19
N GLN A 183 8.08 -9.27 3.36
CA GLN A 183 7.33 -9.03 4.59
C GLN A 183 6.43 -7.78 4.50
N THR A 184 6.91 -6.71 3.85
CA THR A 184 6.09 -5.51 3.65
C THR A 184 4.92 -5.78 2.71
N ILE A 185 5.17 -6.47 1.59
CA ILE A 185 4.13 -6.90 0.65
C ILE A 185 3.06 -7.74 1.37
N GLN A 186 3.49 -8.69 2.20
CA GLN A 186 2.61 -9.51 3.03
C GLN A 186 1.72 -8.66 3.92
N ARG A 187 2.30 -7.76 4.72
CA ARG A 187 1.54 -6.88 5.64
C ARG A 187 0.51 -6.03 4.90
N THR A 188 0.87 -5.51 3.74
CA THR A 188 -0.08 -4.76 2.89
C THR A 188 -1.23 -5.65 2.41
N LEU A 189 -0.95 -6.87 1.94
CA LEU A 189 -1.98 -7.78 1.44
C LEU A 189 -2.88 -8.36 2.54
N THR A 190 -2.34 -8.76 3.69
CA THR A 190 -3.13 -9.40 4.73
C THR A 190 -3.87 -8.43 5.62
N THR A 191 -3.34 -7.22 5.80
CA THR A 191 -3.86 -6.28 6.80
C THR A 191 -4.58 -5.13 6.13
N GLN A 192 -3.88 -4.38 5.27
CA GLN A 192 -4.45 -3.20 4.62
C GLN A 192 -5.49 -3.58 3.56
N PHE A 193 -5.17 -4.55 2.70
CA PHE A 193 -6.08 -4.94 1.61
C PHE A 193 -7.33 -5.67 2.13
N VAL A 194 -7.18 -6.60 3.09
CA VAL A 194 -8.32 -7.27 3.72
C VAL A 194 -9.20 -6.27 4.48
N GLY A 195 -8.59 -5.36 5.24
CA GLY A 195 -9.32 -4.28 5.92
C GLY A 195 -10.09 -3.42 4.92
N ALA A 196 -9.43 -2.96 3.86
CA ALA A 196 -10.07 -2.16 2.81
C ALA A 196 -11.19 -2.92 2.06
N ALA A 197 -11.05 -4.23 1.85
CA ALA A 197 -12.08 -5.05 1.23
C ALA A 197 -13.31 -5.18 2.15
N LEU A 198 -13.10 -5.40 3.44
CA LEU A 198 -14.19 -5.43 4.43
C LEU A 198 -14.87 -4.06 4.56
N ASP A 199 -14.10 -2.99 4.67
CA ASP A 199 -14.63 -1.63 4.77
C ASP A 199 -15.38 -1.25 3.48
N GLY A 200 -14.88 -1.68 2.31
CA GLY A 200 -15.55 -1.52 1.03
C GLY A 200 -16.88 -2.28 0.96
N LEU A 201 -16.93 -3.52 1.46
CA LEU A 201 -18.17 -4.28 1.57
C LEU A 201 -19.19 -3.59 2.48
N MET A 202 -18.75 -3.12 3.66
CA MET A 202 -19.62 -2.37 4.58
C MET A 202 -20.13 -1.08 3.93
N SER A 203 -19.26 -0.33 3.27
CA SER A 203 -19.63 0.90 2.56
C SER A 203 -20.70 0.65 1.49
N ILE A 204 -20.64 -0.48 0.78
CA ILE A 204 -21.68 -0.87 -0.19
C ILE A 204 -23.00 -1.16 0.53
N ILE A 205 -22.97 -1.88 1.65
CA ILE A 205 -24.17 -2.16 2.45
C ILE A 205 -24.79 -0.85 2.95
N THR A 206 -23.99 0.06 3.52
CA THR A 206 -24.45 1.39 3.96
C THR A 206 -25.08 2.16 2.81
N LEU A 207 -24.45 2.17 1.63
CA LEU A 207 -24.97 2.85 0.44
C LEU A 207 -26.31 2.30 0.00
N VAL A 208 -26.48 0.97 0.02
CA VAL A 208 -27.76 0.31 -0.31
C VAL A 208 -28.84 0.71 0.70
N VAL A 209 -28.54 0.70 1.99
CA VAL A 209 -29.50 1.12 3.03
C VAL A 209 -29.87 2.59 2.89
N MET A 210 -28.89 3.47 2.63
CA MET A 210 -29.16 4.89 2.35
C MET A 210 -30.05 5.08 1.12
N ALA A 211 -29.85 4.30 0.07
CA ALA A 211 -30.66 4.35 -1.14
C ALA A 211 -32.12 3.96 -0.88
N PHE A 212 -32.36 2.96 -0.01
CA PHE A 212 -33.70 2.61 0.44
C PHE A 212 -34.37 3.71 1.26
N TYR A 213 -33.59 4.47 2.05
CA TYR A 213 -34.13 5.57 2.86
C TYR A 213 -34.44 6.82 2.02
N SER A 214 -33.51 7.25 1.17
CA SER A 214 -33.67 8.44 0.32
C SER A 214 -32.69 8.45 -0.85
N VAL A 215 -33.23 8.25 -2.05
CA VAL A 215 -32.50 8.36 -3.32
C VAL A 215 -31.82 9.74 -3.51
N PRO A 216 -32.48 10.90 -3.26
CA PRO A 216 -31.83 12.19 -3.49
C PRO A 216 -30.64 12.44 -2.55
N LEU A 217 -30.72 12.05 -1.27
CA LEU A 217 -29.58 12.17 -0.34
C LEU A 217 -28.43 11.25 -0.74
N THR A 218 -28.74 10.04 -1.23
CA THR A 218 -27.74 9.10 -1.75
C THR A 218 -27.03 9.68 -2.98
N GLY A 219 -27.77 10.34 -3.87
CA GLY A 219 -27.19 11.04 -5.03
C GLY A 219 -26.20 12.15 -4.64
N LEU A 220 -26.52 12.92 -3.59
CA LEU A 220 -25.62 13.95 -3.06
C LEU A 220 -24.31 13.35 -2.51
N VAL A 221 -24.40 12.26 -1.75
CA VAL A 221 -23.22 11.56 -1.21
C VAL A 221 -22.35 10.99 -2.34
N LEU A 222 -22.96 10.39 -3.36
CA LEU A 222 -22.24 9.90 -4.54
C LEU A 222 -21.56 11.03 -5.31
N ALA A 223 -22.20 12.19 -5.45
CA ALA A 223 -21.59 13.36 -6.07
C ALA A 223 -20.37 13.87 -5.29
N ALA A 224 -20.50 13.97 -3.95
CA ALA A 224 -19.38 14.34 -3.08
C ALA A 224 -18.21 13.34 -3.18
N PHE A 225 -18.52 12.04 -3.19
CA PHE A 225 -17.53 10.98 -3.39
C PHE A 225 -16.83 11.09 -4.75
N ALA A 226 -17.58 11.38 -5.82
CA ALA A 226 -17.02 11.56 -7.17
C ALA A 226 -16.06 12.76 -7.22
N VAL A 227 -16.42 13.89 -6.61
CA VAL A 227 -15.53 15.07 -6.52
C VAL A 227 -14.26 14.73 -5.75
N TYR A 228 -14.37 14.05 -4.60
CA TYR A 228 -13.21 13.59 -3.84
C TYR A 228 -12.30 12.66 -4.67
N ALA A 229 -12.90 11.70 -5.38
CA ALA A 229 -12.17 10.75 -6.22
C ALA A 229 -11.43 11.45 -7.38
N LEU A 230 -12.05 12.43 -8.03
CA LEU A 230 -11.42 13.24 -9.08
C LEU A 230 -10.25 14.07 -8.55
N LEU A 231 -10.42 14.71 -7.39
CA LEU A 231 -9.35 15.47 -6.74
C LEU A 231 -8.16 14.56 -6.42
N ARG A 232 -8.45 13.38 -5.85
CA ARG A 232 -7.43 12.39 -5.53
C ARG A 232 -6.73 11.82 -6.77
N TRP A 233 -7.46 11.59 -7.85
CA TRP A 233 -6.87 11.21 -9.14
C TRP A 233 -5.91 12.28 -9.64
N GLY A 234 -6.31 13.56 -9.60
CA GLY A 234 -5.46 14.68 -10.01
C GLY A 234 -4.15 14.76 -9.22
N ILE A 235 -4.23 14.55 -7.91
CA ILE A 235 -3.07 14.60 -6.99
C ILE A 235 -2.23 13.32 -7.01
N PHE A 236 -2.77 12.20 -7.51
CA PHE A 236 -2.08 10.90 -7.46
C PHE A 236 -0.74 10.90 -8.20
N ARG A 237 -0.67 11.54 -9.38
CA ARG A 237 0.59 11.60 -10.17
C ARG A 237 1.72 12.36 -9.47
N PRO A 238 1.52 13.62 -9.00
CA PRO A 238 2.58 14.31 -8.28
C PRO A 238 2.95 13.60 -6.99
N LEU A 239 1.97 13.09 -6.23
CA LEU A 239 2.23 12.35 -4.99
C LEU A 239 3.09 11.11 -5.23
N ARG A 240 2.81 10.35 -6.28
CA ARG A 240 3.59 9.18 -6.66
C ARG A 240 5.05 9.54 -7.01
N ARG A 241 5.27 10.63 -7.75
CA ARG A 241 6.62 11.11 -8.08
C ARG A 241 7.40 11.52 -6.83
N VAL A 242 6.79 12.32 -5.95
CA VAL A 242 7.41 12.74 -4.68
C VAL A 242 7.73 11.53 -3.79
N THR A 243 6.87 10.50 -3.80
CA THR A 243 7.11 9.25 -3.06
C THR A 243 8.28 8.46 -3.66
N GLU A 244 8.38 8.37 -4.98
CA GLU A 244 9.52 7.75 -5.68
C GLU A 244 10.83 8.49 -5.38
N ASP A 245 10.83 9.83 -5.46
CA ASP A 245 11.97 10.67 -5.12
C ASP A 245 12.39 10.46 -3.65
N HIS A 246 11.43 10.47 -2.72
CA HIS A 246 11.67 10.22 -1.31
C HIS A 246 12.31 8.84 -1.06
N LEU A 247 11.87 7.79 -1.77
CA LEU A 247 12.47 6.46 -1.68
C LEU A 247 13.94 6.47 -2.16
N VAL A 248 14.25 7.18 -3.23
CA VAL A 248 15.62 7.31 -3.75
C VAL A 248 16.51 8.08 -2.77
N TYR A 249 16.02 9.20 -2.22
CA TYR A 249 16.77 9.99 -1.24
C TYR A 249 16.99 9.22 0.08
N ALA A 250 15.97 8.50 0.56
CA ALA A 250 16.10 7.65 1.74
C ALA A 250 17.13 6.53 1.54
N ALA A 251 17.14 5.89 0.36
CA ALA A 251 18.16 4.88 0.04
C ALA A 251 19.57 5.46 0.02
N ARG A 252 19.77 6.66 -0.57
CA ARG A 252 21.06 7.37 -0.56
C ARG A 252 21.52 7.72 0.85
N GLN A 253 20.62 8.25 1.68
CA GLN A 253 20.91 8.58 3.07
C GLN A 253 21.37 7.33 3.85
N GLN A 254 20.73 6.18 3.63
CA GLN A 254 21.11 4.93 4.27
C GLN A 254 22.46 4.39 3.75
N SER A 255 22.76 4.53 2.46
CA SER A 255 24.07 4.23 1.90
C SER A 255 25.17 5.12 2.50
N ASP A 256 24.93 6.43 2.59
CA ASP A 256 25.89 7.39 3.16
C ASP A 256 26.18 7.09 4.64
N LEU A 257 25.16 6.66 5.41
CA LEU A 257 25.32 6.21 6.79
C LEU A 257 26.16 4.93 6.89
N LEU A 258 25.88 3.93 6.07
CA LEU A 258 26.65 2.68 6.05
C LEU A 258 28.11 2.91 5.64
N GLU A 259 28.36 3.75 4.64
CA GLU A 259 29.71 4.15 4.24
C GLU A 259 30.43 4.88 5.36
N SER A 260 29.75 5.80 6.07
CA SER A 260 30.33 6.52 7.20
C SER A 260 30.72 5.59 8.35
N ILE A 261 29.88 4.60 8.67
CA ILE A 261 30.16 3.62 9.73
C ILE A 261 31.32 2.71 9.32
N ARG A 262 31.35 2.20 8.08
CA ARG A 262 32.45 1.37 7.57
C ARG A 262 33.76 2.15 7.47
N GLY A 263 33.69 3.42 7.08
CA GLY A 263 34.80 4.34 6.94
C GLY A 263 35.13 5.12 8.22
N MET A 264 34.65 4.70 9.39
CA MET A 264 34.80 5.49 10.63
C MET A 264 36.27 5.69 11.03
N GLN A 265 37.12 4.69 10.81
CA GLN A 265 38.54 4.76 11.12
C GLN A 265 39.28 5.83 10.29
N PRO A 266 39.22 5.84 8.94
CA PRO A 266 39.83 6.92 8.16
C PRO A 266 39.17 8.28 8.42
N LEU A 267 37.86 8.33 8.71
CA LEU A 267 37.17 9.57 9.09
C LEU A 267 37.71 10.20 10.38
N LYS A 268 38.00 9.37 11.39
CA LYS A 268 38.62 9.82 12.65
C LYS A 268 40.08 10.23 12.45
N LEU A 269 40.84 9.47 11.66
CA LEU A 269 42.24 9.78 11.37
C LEU A 269 42.39 11.11 10.60
N ALA A 270 41.45 11.40 9.70
CA ALA A 270 41.43 12.64 8.92
C ALA A 270 40.72 13.82 9.62
N ASN A 271 40.14 13.60 10.80
CA ASN A 271 39.37 14.60 11.57
C ASN A 271 38.25 15.30 10.76
N GLN A 272 37.59 14.59 9.84
CA GLN A 272 36.55 15.14 8.96
C GLN A 272 35.11 14.82 9.40
N GLN A 273 34.90 14.59 10.70
CA GLN A 273 33.61 14.14 11.23
C GLN A 273 32.51 15.21 11.02
N ASP A 274 32.82 16.49 11.23
CA ASP A 274 31.87 17.58 11.03
C ASP A 274 31.50 17.77 9.56
N GLN A 275 32.46 17.57 8.65
CA GLN A 275 32.23 17.65 7.22
C GLN A 275 31.31 16.51 6.74
N ARG A 276 31.50 15.30 7.28
CA ARG A 276 30.62 14.16 6.99
C ARG A 276 29.24 14.34 7.60
N ARG A 277 29.14 14.90 8.80
CA ARG A 277 27.87 15.27 9.43
C ARG A 277 27.10 16.31 8.62
N ALA A 278 27.79 17.32 8.09
CA ALA A 278 27.18 18.36 7.24
C ALA A 278 26.66 17.81 5.91
N ARG A 279 27.29 16.75 5.36
CA ARG A 279 26.81 16.06 4.15
C ARG A 279 25.61 15.14 4.41
N TYR A 280 25.45 14.67 5.65
CA TYR A 280 24.34 13.79 6.04
C TYR A 280 23.06 14.55 6.40
N ALA A 281 23.19 15.79 6.88
CA ALA A 281 22.07 16.69 7.21
C ALA A 281 21.45 17.32 5.96
#